data_AF-A0A958P891-F1
#
_entry.id   AF-A0A958P891-F1
#
_cell.length_a   1.000
_cell.length_b   1.000
_cell.length_c   1.000
_cell.angle_alpha   90.00
_cell.angle_beta   90.00
_cell.angle_gamma   90.00
#
_symmetry.space_group_name_H-M   'P 1'
#
loop_
_entity.id
_entity.type
_entity.pdbx_description
1 polymer ?
#
loop_
_entity_poly.entity_id
_entity_poly.type
_entity_poly.pdbx_seq_one_letter_code
_entity_poly.pdbx_strand_id
1 'polypeptide(L)' 'MLGEVGEVRMCKRILKEQTSDVGEIPFYKIGTFGKEANAYISKKLFEEYKEKYSYPKVGEVLISASGTIGRAV' A
#
# COMPACT_ATOMS: atom_id res chain seq x y z
N MET A 1 -23.24 -2.22 1.60
CA MET A 1 -22.21 -1.20 1.21
C MET A 1 -20.94 -1.46 2.04
N LEU A 2 -19.71 -1.16 1.60
CA LEU A 2 -18.50 -1.49 2.40
C LEU A 2 -18.53 -0.91 3.84
N GLY A 3 -19.22 0.23 4.02
CA GLY A 3 -19.41 0.84 5.35
C GLY A 3 -20.21 0.00 6.35
N GLU A 4 -20.93 -1.03 5.91
CA GLU A 4 -21.61 -1.99 6.82
C GLU A 4 -20.64 -3.04 7.38
N VAL A 5 -19.51 -3.27 6.70
CA VAL A 5 -18.47 -4.21 7.12
C VAL A 5 -17.48 -3.55 8.08
N GLY A 6 -17.21 -2.25 7.89
CA GLY A 6 -16.34 -1.48 8.77
C GLY A 6 -15.90 -0.15 8.18
N GLU A 7 -15.07 0.58 8.92
CA GLU A 7 -14.47 1.84 8.48
C GLU A 7 -13.41 1.57 7.39
N VAL A 8 -13.54 2.23 6.25
CA VAL A 8 -12.55 2.16 5.18
C VAL A 8 -11.48 3.21 5.41
N ARG A 9 -10.23 2.78 5.55
CA ARG A 9 -9.06 3.66 5.68
C ARG A 9 -8.08 3.43 4.54
N MET A 10 -7.32 4.46 4.19
CA MET A 10 -6.30 4.40 3.14
C MET A 10 -4.92 4.78 3.68
N CYS A 11 -3.90 4.05 3.24
CA CYS A 11 -2.51 4.44 3.47
C CYS A 11 -2.17 5.71 2.67
N LYS A 12 -1.12 6.42 3.09
CA LYS A 12 -0.55 7.49 2.28
C LYS A 12 0.06 6.90 0.99
N ARG A 13 -0.21 7.55 -0.14
CA ARG A 13 0.36 7.18 -1.44
C ARG A 13 1.87 7.40 -1.46
N ILE A 14 2.61 6.37 -1.88
CA ILE A 14 4.03 6.45 -2.23
C ILE A 14 4.14 6.81 -3.73
N LEU A 15 4.93 7.84 -4.05
CA LEU A 15 5.20 8.27 -5.42
C LEU A 15 6.42 7.55 -6.02
N LYS A 16 6.54 7.55 -7.35
CA LYS A 16 7.64 6.87 -8.05
C LYS A 16 9.00 7.45 -7.64
N GLU A 17 9.07 8.76 -7.46
CA GLU A 17 10.27 9.50 -7.08
C GLU A 17 10.71 9.19 -5.63
N GLN A 18 9.82 8.60 -4.83
CA GLN A 18 10.10 8.15 -3.47
C GLN A 18 10.55 6.69 -3.41
N THR A 19 10.59 6.01 -4.56
CA THR A 19 11.03 4.62 -4.68
C THR A 19 12.39 4.52 -5.35
N SER A 20 13.14 3.48 -5.00
CA SER A 20 14.43 3.11 -5.58
C SER A 20 14.42 1.64 -5.97
N ASP A 21 15.24 1.25 -6.95
CA ASP A 21 15.38 -0.16 -7.35
C ASP A 21 16.15 -1.00 -6.31
N VAL A 22 16.82 -0.32 -5.36
CA VAL A 22 17.54 -0.92 -4.24
C VAL A 22 17.20 -0.16 -2.96
N GLY A 23 16.96 -0.87 -1.85
CA GLY A 23 16.72 -0.24 -0.55
C GLY A 23 16.38 -1.23 0.56
N GLU A 24 15.96 -0.70 1.71
CA GLU A 24 15.73 -1.49 2.92
C GLU A 24 14.30 -2.04 3.02
N ILE A 25 13.30 -1.20 2.73
CA ILE A 25 11.89 -1.56 2.91
C ILE A 25 11.28 -1.88 1.54
N PRO A 26 10.89 -3.13 1.27
CA PRO A 26 10.29 -3.51 -0.01
C PRO A 26 8.93 -2.83 -0.19
N PHE A 27 8.68 -2.31 -1.39
CA PHE A 27 7.43 -1.68 -1.78
C PHE A 27 6.81 -2.41 -2.97
N TYR A 28 5.67 -3.04 -2.74
CA TYR A 28 4.97 -3.84 -3.75
C TYR A 28 3.92 -3.01 -4.50
N LYS A 29 4.07 -2.97 -5.82
CA LYS A 29 3.06 -2.47 -6.75
C LYS A 29 2.14 -3.62 -7.12
N ILE A 30 0.97 -3.34 -7.70
CA ILE A 30 0.00 -4.38 -8.08
C ILE A 30 0.63 -5.46 -9.00
N GLY A 31 1.53 -5.07 -9.92
CA GLY A 31 2.22 -6.02 -10.79
C GLY A 31 3.33 -6.85 -10.12
N THR A 32 3.74 -6.49 -8.90
CA THR A 32 4.81 -7.16 -8.13
C THR A 32 4.31 -7.84 -6.86
N PHE A 33 3.01 -7.77 -6.57
CA PHE A 33 2.40 -8.53 -5.48
C PHE A 33 2.66 -10.04 -5.66
N GLY A 34 3.19 -10.69 -4.61
CA GLY A 34 3.53 -12.11 -4.62
C GLY A 34 4.82 -12.47 -5.38
N LYS A 35 5.58 -11.49 -5.87
CA LYS A 35 6.88 -11.67 -6.52
C LYS A 35 8.00 -11.06 -5.68
N GLU A 36 9.24 -11.18 -6.14
CA GLU A 36 10.36 -10.42 -5.56
C GLU A 36 10.14 -8.91 -5.71
N ALA A 37 10.55 -8.17 -4.68
CA ALA A 37 10.44 -6.72 -4.68
C ALA A 37 11.45 -6.12 -5.66
N ASN A 38 10.95 -5.24 -6.53
CA ASN A 38 11.78 -4.48 -7.47
C ASN A 38 11.75 -2.96 -7.20
N ALA A 39 11.10 -2.56 -6.11
CA ALA A 39 11.00 -1.18 -5.68
C ALA A 39 11.07 -1.15 -4.16
N TYR A 40 11.78 -0.15 -3.64
CA TYR A 40 12.08 -0.01 -2.23
C TYR A 40 11.88 1.43 -1.80
N ILE A 41 11.50 1.62 -0.54
CA ILE A 41 11.45 2.93 0.11
C ILE A 41 12.48 2.99 1.24
N SER A 42 12.89 4.20 1.61
CA SER A 42 13.79 4.37 2.75
C SER A 42 13.07 4.03 4.05
N LYS A 43 13.80 3.48 5.03
CA LYS A 43 13.25 3.20 6.36
C LYS A 43 12.68 4.45 7.02
N LYS A 44 13.34 5.61 6.84
CA LYS A 44 12.86 6.90 7.33
C LYS A 44 11.47 7.25 6.78
N LEU A 45 11.26 7.10 5.47
CA LEU A 45 9.96 7.39 4.86
C LEU A 45 8.87 6.45 5.38
N PHE A 46 9.20 5.16 5.52
CA PHE A 46 8.28 4.16 6.06
C PHE A 46 7.83 4.52 7.48
N GLU A 47 8.76 4.78 8.40
CA GLU A 47 8.42 5.12 9.78
C GLU A 47 7.63 6.43 9.88
N GLU A 48 8.04 7.47 9.15
CA GLU A 48 7.32 8.74 9.12
C GLU A 48 5.87 8.59 8.64
N TYR A 49 5.64 7.79 7.59
CA TYR A 49 4.30 7.60 7.05
C TYR A 49 3.44 6.70 7.94
N LYS A 50 4.05 5.67 8.55
CA LYS A 50 3.39 4.78 9.49
C LYS A 50 2.93 5.52 10.75
N GLU A 51 3.68 6.51 11.20
CA GLU A 51 3.33 7.34 12.36
C GLU A 51 2.24 8.37 12.01
N LYS A 52 2.35 9.04 10.86
CA LYS A 52 1.47 10.16 10.49
C LYS A 52 0.15 9.77 9.84
N TYR A 53 0.07 8.58 9.24
CA TYR A 53 -1.08 8.15 8.45
C TYR A 53 -1.59 6.77 8.90
N SER A 54 -2.81 6.43 8.46
CA SER A 54 -3.36 5.10 8.72
C SER A 54 -2.45 4.03 8.11
N TYR A 55 -2.01 3.11 8.94
CA TYR A 55 -1.20 1.96 8.55
C TYR A 55 -1.85 0.69 9.09
N PRO A 56 -1.97 -0.36 8.27
CA PRO A 56 -2.71 -1.55 8.66
C PRO A 56 -2.06 -2.33 9.79
N LYS A 57 -2.89 -2.95 10.63
CA LYS A 57 -2.49 -3.83 11.73
C LYS A 57 -2.74 -5.28 11.38
N VAL A 58 -2.03 -6.18 12.07
CA VAL A 58 -2.25 -7.62 11.93
C VAL A 58 -3.72 -7.94 12.28
N GLY A 59 -4.40 -8.64 11.37
CA GLY A 59 -5.82 -8.98 11.48
C GLY A 59 -6.76 -8.08 10.68
N GLU A 60 -6.28 -6.96 10.12
CA GLU A 60 -7.07 -6.10 9.24
C GLU A 60 -7.10 -6.62 7.80
N VAL A 61 -8.20 -6.37 7.09
CA VAL A 61 -8.37 -6.75 5.68
C VAL A 61 -7.71 -5.69 4.78
N LEU A 62 -6.79 -6.13 3.93
CA LEU A 62 -6.16 -5.29 2.92
C LEU A 62 -6.88 -5.43 1.57
N ILE A 63 -7.21 -4.30 0.95
CA ILE A 63 -7.84 -4.26 -0.37
C ILE A 63 -6.88 -3.57 -1.35
N SER A 64 -6.42 -4.31 -2.36
CA SER A 64 -5.69 -3.75 -3.50
C SER A 64 -6.63 -3.52 -4.68
N ALA A 65 -6.62 -2.32 -5.27
CA ALA A 65 -7.44 -2.00 -6.45
C ALA A 65 -6.63 -1.28 -7.53
N SER A 66 -6.82 -1.65 -8.80
CA SER A 66 -6.31 -0.97 -9.99
C SER A 66 -7.44 -0.67 -10.98
N GLY A 67 -7.46 0.52 -11.56
CA GLY A 67 -8.49 0.94 -12.52
C GLY A 67 -9.73 1.55 -11.86
N THR A 68 -10.87 1.51 -12.53
CA THR A 68 -12.18 1.84 -11.94
C THR A 68 -12.73 0.65 -11.17
N ILE A 69 -13.28 0.88 -9.98
CA ILE A 69 -14.12 -0.10 -9.27
C ILE A 69 -15.44 -0.19 -10.04
N GLY A 70 -15.48 -0.92 -11.15
CA GLY A 70 -16.65 -0.87 -12.02
C GLY A 70 -16.54 -1.63 -13.34
N ARG A 71 -16.58 -2.97 -13.25
CA ARG A 71 -17.52 -3.76 -14.04
C ARG A 71 -17.91 -4.98 -13.21
N ALA A 72 -19.11 -4.93 -12.63
CA ALA A 72 -19.82 -6.15 -12.28
C ALA A 72 -20.40 -6.71 -13.59
N VAL A 73 -20.05 -7.94 -13.93
CA VAL A 73 -20.83 -8.78 -14.85
C VAL A 73 -21.60 -9.78 -14.02
#